data_AF-A0A8T4KW89-F1
#
_entry.id   AF-A0A8T4KW89-F1
#
_cell.length_a   1.000
_cell.length_b   1.000
_cell.length_c   1.000
_cell.angle_alpha   90.00
_cell.angle_beta   90.00
_cell.angle_gamma   90.00
#
_symmetry.space_group_name_H-M   'P 1'
#
loop_
_entity.id
_entity.type
_entity.pdbx_description
1 polymer ?
#
loop_
_entity_poly.entity_id
_entity_poly.type
_entity_poly.pdbx_seq_one_letter_code
_entity_poly.pdbx_strand_id
1 'polypeptide(L)' 'MNIPKSVKTYCKKCKKHTEHRLKTFKPGAARAMSKGQRKHLKKTKQLWRKVQVSNQA' A
#
# COMPACT_ATOMS: atom_id res chain seq x y z
N MET A 1 10.97 -12.89 -18.40
CA MET A 1 10.05 -14.05 -18.33
C MET A 1 8.72 -13.69 -18.96
N ASN A 2 8.18 -14.57 -19.80
CA ASN A 2 6.93 -14.32 -20.52
C ASN A 2 5.78 -15.00 -19.78
N ILE A 3 4.89 -14.20 -19.19
CA ILE A 3 3.70 -14.69 -18.48
C ILE A 3 2.48 -14.44 -19.35
N PRO A 4 1.61 -15.44 -19.56
CA PRO A 4 0.39 -15.27 -20.34
C PRO A 4 -0.58 -14.30 -19.68
N LYS A 5 -1.40 -13.61 -20.47
CA LYS A 5 -2.41 -12.67 -19.96
C LYS A 5 -3.60 -13.38 -19.29
N SER A 6 -3.83 -14.65 -19.62
CA SER A 6 -4.93 -15.47 -19.12
C SER A 6 -4.48 -16.90 -18.84
N VAL A 7 -4.92 -17.47 -17.72
CA VAL A 7 -4.64 -18.86 -17.33
C VAL A 7 -5.93 -19.52 -16.83
N LYS A 8 -6.15 -20.78 -17.18
CA LYS A 8 -7.24 -21.61 -16.63
C LYS A 8 -6.81 -22.13 -15.26
N THR A 9 -7.37 -21.58 -14.19
CA THR A 9 -7.12 -22.04 -12.81
C THR A 9 -8.43 -22.22 -12.05
N TYR A 10 -8.37 -22.83 -10.88
CA TYR A 10 -9.57 -23.12 -10.07
C TYR A 10 -10.13 -21.84 -9.44
N CYS A 11 -11.41 -21.55 -9.70
CA CYS A 11 -12.11 -20.44 -9.08
C CYS A 11 -12.88 -20.91 -7.83
N LYS A 12 -12.44 -20.46 -6.64
CA LYS A 12 -13.11 -20.78 -5.37
C LYS A 12 -14.58 -20.32 -5.29
N LYS A 13 -14.94 -19.26 -6.02
CA LYS A 13 -16.32 -18.74 -6.05
C LYS A 13 -17.25 -19.60 -6.91
N CYS A 14 -16.77 -20.09 -8.05
CA CYS A 14 -17.57 -20.87 -9.01
C CYS A 14 -17.42 -22.38 -8.84
N LYS A 15 -16.48 -22.84 -8.01
CA LYS A 15 -16.12 -24.25 -7.77
C LYS A 15 -15.72 -25.05 -9.03
N LYS A 16 -15.29 -24.37 -10.09
CA LYS A 16 -14.84 -24.95 -11.35
C LYS A 16 -13.60 -24.24 -11.88
N HIS A 17 -12.89 -24.87 -12.81
CA HIS A 17 -11.77 -24.25 -13.51
C HIS A 17 -12.29 -23.25 -14.53
N THR A 18 -11.85 -22.00 -14.40
CA THR A 18 -12.26 -20.89 -15.28
C THR A 18 -11.06 -20.10 -15.75
N GLU A 19 -11.24 -19.31 -16.80
CA GLU A 19 -10.21 -18.40 -17.28
C GLU A 19 -10.05 -17.20 -16.34
N HIS A 20 -8.86 -17.06 -15.78
CA HIS A 20 -8.48 -15.94 -14.93
C HIS A 20 -7.57 -14.98 -15.70
N ARG A 21 -7.94 -13.70 -15.70
CA ARG A 21 -7.10 -12.63 -16.24
C ARG A 21 -6.00 -12.28 -15.24
N LEU A 22 -4.75 -12.43 -15.65
CA LEU A 22 -3.60 -12.07 -14.84
C LEU A 22 -3.31 -10.57 -14.99
N LYS A 23 -3.12 -9.89 -13.85
CA LYS A 23 -2.70 -8.49 -13.78
C LYS A 23 -1.53 -8.39 -12.83
N THR A 24 -0.53 -7.60 -13.21
CA THR A 24 0.57 -7.26 -12.31
C THR A 24 0.03 -6.43 -11.15
N PHE A 25 0.42 -6.80 -9.93
CA PHE A 25 0.06 -6.04 -8.74
C PHE A 25 0.71 -4.66 -8.80
N LYS A 26 -0.09 -3.62 -8.53
CA LYS A 26 0.38 -2.26 -8.32
C LYS A 26 -0.01 -1.84 -6.91
N PRO A 27 0.92 -1.32 -6.08
CA PRO A 27 0.57 -0.82 -4.77
C PRO A 27 -0.35 0.40 -4.90
N GLY A 28 -1.40 0.45 -4.09
CA GLY A 28 -2.26 1.63 -3.97
C GLY A 28 -1.64 2.72 -3.09
N ALA A 29 -2.29 3.89 -3.04
CA ALA A 29 -1.89 4.97 -2.14
C ALA A 29 -1.92 4.53 -0.66
N ALA A 30 -0.97 5.02 0.14
CA ALA A 30 -0.91 4.71 1.55
C ALA A 30 -2.13 5.24 2.31
N ARG A 31 -2.70 4.42 3.20
CA ARG A 31 -3.87 4.81 4.01
C ARG A 31 -3.49 5.82 5.09
N ALA A 32 -4.10 7.02 5.06
CA ALA A 32 -3.87 8.09 6.03
C ALA A 32 -4.13 7.66 7.49
N MET A 33 -5.18 6.88 7.72
CA MET A 33 -5.58 6.42 9.07
C MET A 33 -4.80 5.20 9.58
N SER A 34 -3.86 4.67 8.80
CA SER A 34 -3.01 3.55 9.24
C SER A 34 -2.21 3.93 10.48
N LYS A 35 -1.96 2.96 11.38
CA LYS A 35 -1.19 3.20 12.62
C LYS A 35 0.22 3.73 12.33
N GLY A 36 0.86 3.21 11.27
CA GLY A 36 2.16 3.67 10.80
C GLY A 36 2.14 5.14 10.38
N GLN A 37 1.21 5.51 9.49
CA GLN A 37 1.09 6.89 9.02
C GLN A 37 0.78 7.86 10.17
N ARG A 38 -0.12 7.50 11.09
CA ARG A 38 -0.42 8.32 12.27
C ARG A 38 0.79 8.54 13.18
N LYS A 39 1.59 7.49 13.41
CA LYS A 39 2.83 7.60 14.21
C LYS A 39 3.86 8.48 13.51
N HIS A 40 4.04 8.30 12.21
CA HIS A 40 4.98 9.10 11.43
C HIS A 40 4.59 10.58 11.47
N LEU A 41 3.33 10.92 11.17
CA LEU A 41 2.84 12.31 11.21
C LEU A 41 3.01 12.96 12.59
N LYS A 42 2.76 12.22 13.69
CA LYS A 42 3.01 12.70 15.06
C LYS A 42 4.49 12.98 15.30
N LYS A 43 5.37 12.04 14.94
CA LYS A 43 6.83 12.17 15.10
C LYS A 43 7.37 13.33 14.26
N THR A 44 6.94 13.43 13.01
CA THR A 44 7.31 14.48 12.08
C THR A 44 6.86 15.85 12.60
N LYS A 45 5.59 15.99 13.01
CA LYS A 45 5.09 17.25 13.63
C LYS A 45 5.87 17.62 14.90
N GLN A 46 6.20 16.64 15.74
CA GLN A 46 6.99 16.87 16.95
C GLN A 46 8.43 17.30 16.65
N LEU A 47 9.04 16.75 15.59
CA LEU A 47 10.37 17.16 15.13
C LEU A 47 10.35 18.59 14.60
N TRP A 48 9.40 18.94 13.72
CA TRP A 48 9.24 20.31 13.21
C TRP A 48 9.04 21.32 14.34
N ARG A 49 8.23 20.97 15.35
CA ARG A 49 8.01 21.83 16.52
C ARG A 49 9.29 22.06 17.32
N LYS A 50 10.20 21.08 17.41
CA LYS A 50 11.50 21.24 18.09
C LYS A 50 12.46 22.13 17.30
N VAL A 51 12.50 21.97 15.97
CA VAL A 51 13.36 22.77 15.08
C VAL A 51 12.95 24.26 15.09
N GLN A 52 11.66 24.57 15.14
CA GLN A 52 11.21 25.97 15.24
C GLN A 52 11.65 26.64 16.55
N VAL A 53 11.61 25.92 17.66
CA VAL A 53 12.06 26.43 18.96
C VAL A 53 13.58 26.62 18.99
N SER A 54 14.35 25.74 18.35
CA SER A 54 15.82 25.87 18.31
C SER A 54 16.30 27.00 17.40
N ASN A 55 15.54 27.40 16.38
CA ASN A 55 15.91 28.49 15.46
C ASN A 55 15.48 29.89 15.97
N GLN A 56 14.89 29.96 17.16
CA GLN A 56 14.43 31.21 17.80
C GLN A 56 15.30 31.61 19.00
N ALA A 57 16.37 30.86 19.28
CA ALA A 57 17.42 31.18 20.24
C ALA A 57 18.69 31.61 19.48
#